data_AF-K9XWD1-F1
#
_entry.id   AF-K9XWD1-F1
#
_cell.length_a   1.000
_cell.length_b   1.000
_cell.length_c   1.000
_cell.angle_alpha   90.00
_cell.angle_beta   90.00
_cell.angle_gamma   90.00
#
_symmetry.space_group_name_H-M   'P 1'
#
loop_
_entity.id
_entity.type
_entity.pdbx_description
1 polymer ?
#
loop_
_entity_poly.entity_id
_entity_poly.type
_entity_poly.pdbx_seq_one_letter_code
_entity_poly.pdbx_strand_id
1 'polypeptide(L)'
;MIKINLKAIKIYLILFTITLLITLNLVPITSKAQDTDPCTKTLADADQLYLEGDRTAAEQLYRQCKKPYAEDLQATYFPDPITDPNKLSPAGGVYWKNAQGAKERGDDNLLFDLVPKLIEKDPGFVPIYGLLSEINFEEQSEENQTKILEILEQGVTLFPNDADLAMARIEVLRANKQWIDSSIAARQFAIVNPEHPQVKEYQAIADEDLDRFKGDIKTQYIVTGAGGILGGILFGGGDAVAKAGPVVEYARMLIDGESGTGKRLAEGYKEELELIDEPVVHEYIDRIGQDIAKLMGRDEFEYEFYVVKDDAFNAFALPGGKVFINTGAILAAKSEAELAGLIGHEVGHAVLSHGYQGISRASFFNSLNSFVTDSTGLSWSGIAANLADKAYSRQQEKQADIVGARALNAYGYAADGLRNLFQTLDEQSENSPPEYLSTHPSSDNRVEYLEAMIQKNGYNRFAFEGVKEHNEIRQRIATILGS
;
A
#
# COMPACT_ATOMS: atom_id res chain seq x y z
N MET A 1 7.08 30.40 48.14
CA MET A 1 5.91 30.32 47.24
C MET A 1 6.11 31.30 46.11
N ILE A 2 6.61 30.83 44.96
CA ILE A 2 6.74 31.64 43.74
C ILE A 2 5.55 31.26 42.86
N LYS A 3 4.61 32.19 42.67
CA LYS A 3 3.49 32.00 41.73
C LYS A 3 4.06 32.14 40.32
N ILE A 4 4.24 31.02 39.64
CA ILE A 4 4.59 30.99 38.22
C ILE A 4 3.31 31.27 37.43
N ASN A 5 3.35 32.32 36.61
CA ASN A 5 2.23 32.76 35.79
C ASN A 5 2.11 31.85 34.54
N LEU A 6 1.19 30.89 34.58
CA LEU A 6 0.94 29.92 33.52
C LEU A 6 0.59 30.54 32.15
N LYS A 7 0.18 31.81 32.09
CA LYS A 7 -0.05 32.50 30.80
C LYS A 7 1.26 32.86 30.08
N ALA A 8 2.36 33.06 30.79
CA ALA A 8 3.66 33.35 30.17
C ALA A 8 4.33 32.09 29.58
N ILE A 9 4.05 30.91 30.14
CA ILE A 9 4.55 29.62 29.62
C ILE A 9 3.80 29.21 28.34
N LYS A 10 2.50 29.51 28.24
CA LYS A 10 1.73 29.28 27.00
C LYS A 10 2.22 30.12 25.82
N ILE A 11 2.74 31.32 26.05
CA ILE A 11 3.28 32.17 24.99
C ILE A 11 4.68 31.69 24.57
N TYR A 12 5.49 31.19 25.50
CA TYR A 12 6.82 30.65 25.17
C TYR A 12 6.78 29.28 24.49
N LEU A 13 5.80 28.40 24.78
CA LEU A 13 5.67 27.11 24.05
C LEU A 13 5.15 27.29 22.62
N ILE A 14 4.27 28.27 22.39
CA ILE A 14 3.76 28.60 21.05
C ILE A 14 4.84 29.32 20.22
N LEU A 15 5.70 30.13 20.84
CA LEU A 15 6.84 30.75 20.14
C LEU A 15 7.99 29.77 19.88
N PHE A 16 8.17 28.71 20.68
CA PHE A 16 9.25 27.73 20.44
C PHE A 16 8.91 26.71 19.34
N THR A 17 7.64 26.44 19.06
CA THR A 17 7.22 25.66 17.87
C THR A 17 7.16 26.52 16.59
N ILE A 18 6.99 27.84 16.70
CA ILE A 18 6.93 28.74 15.53
C ILE A 18 8.31 29.26 15.08
N THR A 19 9.36 29.16 15.91
CA THR A 19 10.71 29.66 15.56
C THR A 19 11.68 28.59 15.04
N LEU A 20 11.27 27.32 14.94
CA LEU A 20 12.05 26.25 14.26
C LEU A 20 11.49 25.93 12.85
N LEU A 21 10.64 26.79 12.30
CA LEU A 21 10.04 26.66 10.97
C LEU A 21 10.41 27.80 10.00
N ILE A 22 11.42 28.62 10.33
CA ILE A 22 11.81 29.80 9.51
C ILE A 22 13.25 29.72 8.94
N THR A 23 13.95 28.59 9.03
CA THR A 23 15.22 28.42 8.28
C THR A 23 15.42 27.03 7.67
N LEU A 24 14.35 26.31 7.36
CA LEU A 24 14.38 25.35 6.27
C LEU A 24 13.96 26.13 5.03
N ASN A 25 14.88 26.32 4.10
CA ASN A 25 14.54 26.69 2.73
C ASN A 25 13.63 25.57 2.19
N LEU A 26 12.32 25.66 2.45
CA LEU A 26 11.32 25.10 1.54
C LEU A 26 11.55 25.89 0.25
N VAL A 27 12.33 25.30 -0.66
CA VAL A 27 12.40 25.80 -2.02
C VAL A 27 10.99 25.54 -2.55
N PRO A 28 10.17 26.57 -2.79
CA PRO A 28 8.92 26.34 -3.49
C PRO A 28 9.27 25.64 -4.81
N ILE A 29 8.61 24.52 -5.11
CA ILE A 29 8.66 23.92 -6.44
C ILE A 29 7.96 24.93 -7.37
N THR A 30 8.70 25.98 -7.76
CA THR A 30 8.19 26.99 -8.67
C THR A 30 7.95 26.31 -10.01
N SER A 31 6.68 26.29 -10.43
CA SER A 31 6.12 25.71 -11.66
C SER A 31 6.60 26.35 -12.96
N LYS A 32 7.85 26.84 -13.02
CA LYS A 32 8.46 27.41 -14.23
C LYS A 32 9.35 26.45 -15.01
N ALA A 33 9.12 25.14 -14.91
CA ALA A 33 9.62 24.24 -15.93
C ALA A 33 8.74 24.42 -17.18
N GLN A 34 9.11 25.34 -18.08
CA GLN A 34 8.84 25.08 -19.49
C GLN A 34 9.44 23.72 -19.78
N ASP A 35 8.58 22.75 -20.08
CA ASP A 35 8.96 21.38 -20.34
C ASP A 35 9.77 21.34 -21.64
N THR A 36 11.07 21.61 -21.50
CA THR A 36 12.05 21.70 -22.58
C THR A 36 12.62 20.34 -22.94
N ASP A 37 12.14 19.28 -22.27
CA ASP A 37 12.49 17.91 -22.60
C ASP A 37 12.00 17.61 -24.04
N PRO A 38 12.91 17.32 -24.99
CA PRO A 38 12.54 16.91 -26.33
C PRO A 38 11.60 15.70 -26.36
N CYS A 39 11.57 14.91 -25.29
CA CYS A 39 10.69 13.76 -25.18
C CYS A 39 9.24 14.10 -24.89
N THR A 40 8.91 15.22 -24.24
CA THR A 40 7.51 15.60 -23.97
C THR A 40 6.69 15.66 -25.25
N LYS A 41 7.22 16.30 -26.30
CA LYS A 41 6.54 16.38 -27.59
C LYS A 41 6.46 15.02 -28.29
N THR A 42 7.55 14.27 -28.28
CA THR A 42 7.63 12.96 -28.95
C THR A 42 6.65 11.96 -28.34
N LEU A 43 6.52 11.95 -27.01
CA LEU A 43 5.56 11.12 -26.28
C LEU A 43 4.11 11.56 -26.54
N ALA A 44 3.84 12.88 -26.62
CA ALA A 44 2.51 13.37 -26.98
C ALA A 44 2.10 13.00 -28.42
N ASP A 45 3.03 13.06 -29.37
CA ASP A 45 2.80 12.61 -30.75
C ASP A 45 2.56 11.08 -30.79
N ALA A 46 3.27 10.31 -29.95
CA ALA A 46 3.07 8.87 -29.78
C ALA A 46 1.68 8.54 -29.18
N ASP A 47 1.25 9.29 -28.16
CA ASP A 47 -0.07 9.15 -27.54
C ASP A 47 -1.19 9.35 -28.55
N GLN A 48 -1.05 10.34 -29.45
CA GLN A 48 -2.03 10.57 -30.51
C GLN A 48 -2.15 9.34 -31.43
N LEU A 49 -1.02 8.82 -31.93
CA LEU A 49 -1.01 7.62 -32.77
C LEU A 49 -1.56 6.40 -32.03
N TYR A 50 -1.27 6.27 -30.73
CA TYR A 50 -1.77 5.22 -29.87
C TYR A 50 -3.30 5.27 -29.81
N LEU A 51 -3.89 6.45 -29.55
CA LEU A 51 -5.34 6.65 -29.50
C LEU A 51 -6.02 6.48 -30.87
N GLU A 52 -5.34 6.80 -31.97
CA GLU A 52 -5.81 6.57 -33.35
C GLU A 52 -5.77 5.09 -33.76
N GLY A 53 -5.11 4.23 -32.97
CA GLY A 53 -4.99 2.79 -33.18
C GLY A 53 -3.75 2.36 -33.96
N ASP A 54 -2.89 3.29 -34.39
CA ASP A 54 -1.60 2.98 -35.01
C ASP A 54 -0.54 2.64 -33.94
N ARG A 55 -0.71 1.47 -33.31
CA ARG A 55 0.14 0.99 -32.22
C ARG A 55 1.60 0.85 -32.64
N THR A 56 1.87 0.46 -33.88
CA THR A 56 3.24 0.24 -34.37
C THR A 56 3.98 1.56 -34.54
N ALA A 57 3.35 2.59 -35.12
CA ALA A 57 3.97 3.90 -35.23
C ALA A 57 4.14 4.56 -33.86
N ALA A 58 3.14 4.45 -32.98
CA ALA A 58 3.22 4.93 -31.61
C ALA A 58 4.41 4.31 -30.84
N GLU A 59 4.55 2.98 -30.90
CA GLU A 59 5.65 2.26 -30.26
C GLU A 59 7.03 2.73 -30.73
N GLN A 60 7.19 3.01 -32.03
CA GLN A 60 8.44 3.55 -32.57
C GLN A 60 8.80 4.91 -31.98
N LEU A 61 7.81 5.76 -31.70
CA LEU A 61 8.03 7.05 -31.05
C LEU A 61 8.32 6.89 -29.56
N TYR A 62 7.55 6.07 -28.83
CA TYR A 62 7.81 5.79 -27.41
C TYR A 62 9.23 5.28 -27.18
N ARG A 63 9.73 4.38 -28.04
CA ARG A 63 11.09 3.82 -27.96
C ARG A 63 12.21 4.84 -28.12
N GLN A 64 11.96 6.00 -28.73
CA GLN A 64 12.96 7.06 -28.85
C GLN A 64 13.25 7.76 -27.52
N CYS A 65 12.28 7.73 -26.60
CA CYS A 65 12.34 8.41 -25.32
C CYS A 65 12.55 7.49 -24.13
N LYS A 66 12.29 6.19 -24.31
CA LYS A 66 12.43 5.20 -23.25
C LYS A 66 13.76 4.47 -23.34
N LYS A 67 14.61 4.67 -22.33
CA LYS A 67 15.86 3.91 -22.19
C LYS A 67 15.55 2.41 -22.04
N PRO A 68 16.33 1.53 -22.70
CA PRO A 68 16.27 0.10 -22.42
C PRO A 68 16.54 -0.16 -20.94
N TYR A 69 15.83 -1.14 -20.38
CA TYR A 69 16.14 -1.65 -19.06
C TYR A 69 17.43 -2.48 -19.08
N ALA A 70 18.04 -2.65 -17.92
CA ALA A 70 19.19 -3.52 -17.79
C ALA A 70 18.83 -4.97 -18.16
N GLU A 71 19.81 -5.68 -18.72
CA GLU A 71 19.71 -7.11 -18.97
C GLU A 71 19.83 -7.89 -17.64
N ASP A 72 19.25 -9.08 -17.59
CA ASP A 72 19.35 -10.04 -16.47
C ASP A 72 18.77 -9.62 -15.10
N LEU A 73 18.04 -8.50 -15.00
CA LEU A 73 17.36 -8.09 -13.74
C LEU A 73 16.38 -9.16 -13.21
N GLN A 74 15.77 -9.94 -14.11
CA GLN A 74 14.79 -10.96 -13.75
C GLN A 74 15.35 -12.01 -12.78
N ALA A 75 16.57 -12.51 -13.03
CA ALA A 75 17.18 -13.55 -12.20
C ALA A 75 17.46 -13.06 -10.77
N THR A 76 17.72 -11.76 -10.59
CA THR A 76 17.97 -11.13 -9.30
C THR A 76 16.72 -11.00 -8.46
N TYR A 77 15.61 -10.56 -9.06
CA TYR A 77 14.38 -10.19 -8.33
C TYR A 77 13.28 -11.25 -8.38
N PHE A 78 13.30 -12.11 -9.39
CA PHE A 78 12.24 -13.05 -9.71
C PHE A 78 12.79 -14.36 -10.25
N PRO A 79 13.45 -15.19 -9.40
CA PRO A 79 14.03 -16.45 -9.82
C PRO A 79 12.97 -17.36 -10.45
N ASP A 80 13.40 -18.19 -11.40
CA ASP A 80 12.54 -19.19 -12.01
C ASP A 80 12.09 -20.23 -10.97
N PRO A 81 10.81 -20.65 -10.99
CA PRO A 81 10.30 -21.63 -10.04
C PRO A 81 10.95 -23.01 -10.29
N ILE A 82 11.53 -23.56 -9.23
CA ILE A 82 12.09 -24.91 -9.17
C ILE A 82 11.23 -25.73 -8.22
N THR A 83 10.69 -26.84 -8.70
CA THR A 83 9.92 -27.79 -7.87
C THR A 83 10.62 -29.14 -7.72
N ASP A 84 11.53 -29.48 -8.64
CA ASP A 84 12.31 -30.72 -8.62
C ASP A 84 13.58 -30.55 -7.77
N PRO A 85 13.72 -31.25 -6.63
CA PRO A 85 14.91 -31.17 -5.79
C PRO A 85 16.22 -31.53 -6.50
N ASN A 86 16.16 -32.28 -7.61
CA ASN A 86 17.37 -32.65 -8.37
C ASN A 86 17.97 -31.46 -9.15
N LYS A 87 17.25 -30.34 -9.26
CA LYS A 87 17.72 -29.11 -9.89
C LYS A 87 18.36 -28.12 -8.91
N LEU A 88 18.38 -28.46 -7.61
CA LEU A 88 19.04 -27.64 -6.60
C LEU A 88 20.55 -27.58 -6.81
N SER A 89 21.16 -26.48 -6.38
CA SER A 89 22.60 -26.40 -6.22
C SER A 89 23.13 -27.52 -5.29
N PRO A 90 24.41 -27.91 -5.38
CA PRO A 90 24.96 -28.93 -4.47
C PRO A 90 24.80 -28.56 -2.98
N ALA A 91 24.95 -27.27 -2.64
CA ALA A 91 24.71 -26.79 -1.28
C ALA A 91 23.22 -26.84 -0.91
N GLY A 92 22.35 -26.42 -1.83
CA GLY A 92 20.90 -26.48 -1.66
C GLY A 92 20.40 -27.91 -1.44
N GLY A 93 20.87 -28.87 -2.23
CA GLY A 93 20.52 -30.28 -2.06
C GLY A 93 20.90 -30.83 -0.68
N VAL A 94 22.02 -30.39 -0.10
CA VAL A 94 22.42 -30.74 1.27
C VAL A 94 21.45 -30.14 2.28
N TYR A 95 21.14 -28.84 2.18
CA TYR A 95 20.19 -28.21 3.11
C TYR A 95 18.79 -28.80 2.99
N TRP A 96 18.33 -29.08 1.77
CA TRP A 96 17.02 -29.70 1.52
C TRP A 96 16.92 -31.08 2.17
N LYS A 97 17.92 -31.95 1.95
CA LYS A 97 17.95 -33.28 2.57
C LYS A 97 17.95 -33.19 4.10
N ASN A 98 18.70 -32.25 4.66
CA ASN A 98 18.77 -32.07 6.11
C ASN A 98 17.45 -31.51 6.67
N ALA A 99 16.80 -30.60 5.95
CA ALA A 99 15.52 -30.02 6.32
C ALA A 99 14.39 -31.07 6.30
N GLN A 100 14.36 -31.92 5.27
CA GLN A 100 13.46 -33.08 5.21
C GLN A 100 13.71 -34.02 6.39
N GLY A 101 14.97 -34.33 6.71
CA GLY A 101 15.30 -35.14 7.87
C GLY A 101 14.90 -34.49 9.21
N ALA A 102 15.02 -33.16 9.34
CA ALA A 102 14.57 -32.42 10.53
C ALA A 102 13.06 -32.53 10.69
N LYS A 103 12.31 -32.32 9.61
CA LYS A 103 10.86 -32.49 9.54
C LYS A 103 10.43 -33.90 9.95
N GLU A 104 11.04 -34.96 9.41
CA GLU A 104 10.73 -36.35 9.76
C GLU A 104 10.91 -36.66 11.25
N ARG A 105 11.81 -35.93 11.93
CA ARG A 105 12.08 -36.09 13.37
C ARG A 105 11.25 -35.15 14.25
N GLY A 106 10.48 -34.22 13.67
CA GLY A 106 9.83 -33.13 14.42
C GLY A 106 10.83 -32.16 15.06
N ASP A 107 11.97 -31.93 14.42
CA ASP A 107 13.01 -31.01 14.90
C ASP A 107 12.82 -29.62 14.28
N ASP A 108 11.82 -28.89 14.80
CA ASP A 108 11.41 -27.59 14.28
C ASP A 108 12.53 -26.56 14.34
N ASN A 109 13.33 -26.55 15.41
CA ASN A 109 14.47 -25.64 15.56
C ASN A 109 15.49 -25.82 14.44
N LEU A 110 15.85 -27.06 14.13
CA LEU A 110 16.75 -27.35 13.03
C LEU A 110 16.14 -26.98 11.68
N LEU A 111 14.82 -27.19 11.51
CA LEU A 111 14.11 -26.79 10.30
C LEU A 111 14.18 -25.27 10.08
N PHE A 112 13.92 -24.49 11.13
CA PHE A 112 14.05 -23.03 11.15
C PHE A 112 15.45 -22.52 10.81
N ASP A 113 16.49 -23.24 11.23
CA ASP A 113 17.88 -22.88 10.96
C ASP A 113 18.34 -23.21 9.53
N LEU A 114 17.69 -24.19 8.90
CA LEU A 114 18.05 -24.69 7.57
C LEU A 114 17.28 -23.97 6.45
N VAL A 115 16.00 -23.64 6.67
CA VAL A 115 15.15 -23.03 5.64
C VAL A 115 15.74 -21.72 5.09
N PRO A 116 16.13 -20.73 5.92
CA PRO A 116 16.72 -19.49 5.42
C PRO A 116 18.01 -19.71 4.62
N LYS A 117 18.84 -20.69 5.02
CA LYS A 117 20.09 -21.01 4.31
C LYS A 117 19.83 -21.62 2.94
N LEU A 118 18.79 -22.44 2.80
CA LEU A 118 18.41 -22.99 1.52
C LEU A 118 17.74 -21.92 0.63
N ILE A 119 16.92 -21.01 1.17
CA ILE A 119 16.44 -19.83 0.42
C ILE A 119 17.61 -19.00 -0.10
N GLU A 120 18.64 -18.78 0.72
CA GLU A 120 19.83 -18.03 0.30
C GLU A 120 20.57 -18.70 -0.88
N LYS A 121 20.59 -20.04 -0.93
CA LYS A 121 21.29 -20.78 -2.00
C LYS A 121 20.45 -20.97 -3.25
N ASP A 122 19.17 -21.25 -3.08
CA ASP A 122 18.26 -21.62 -4.15
C ASP A 122 16.89 -20.96 -3.92
N PRO A 123 16.77 -19.61 -4.05
CA PRO A 123 15.53 -18.88 -3.79
C PRO A 123 14.42 -19.23 -4.79
N GLY A 124 14.76 -19.84 -5.93
CA GLY A 124 13.82 -20.38 -6.90
C GLY A 124 13.05 -21.62 -6.42
N PHE A 125 13.52 -22.31 -5.37
CA PHE A 125 12.97 -23.60 -4.97
C PHE A 125 11.69 -23.47 -4.15
N VAL A 126 10.55 -23.43 -4.85
CA VAL A 126 9.21 -23.16 -4.28
C VAL A 126 8.85 -24.04 -3.07
N PRO A 127 9.08 -25.37 -3.07
CA PRO A 127 8.68 -26.23 -1.96
C PRO A 127 9.29 -25.86 -0.60
N ILE A 128 10.37 -25.06 -0.57
CA ILE A 128 10.96 -24.65 0.70
C ILE A 128 10.09 -23.68 1.49
N TYR A 129 9.37 -22.79 0.81
CA TYR A 129 8.62 -21.74 1.47
C TYR A 129 7.45 -22.34 2.27
N GLY A 130 6.79 -23.35 1.70
CA GLY A 130 5.73 -24.11 2.38
C GLY A 130 6.24 -25.05 3.47
N LEU A 131 7.54 -25.34 3.55
CA LEU A 131 8.05 -26.30 4.53
C LEU A 131 7.84 -25.84 5.98
N LEU A 132 7.84 -24.52 6.22
CA LEU A 132 7.60 -23.95 7.55
C LEU A 132 6.12 -23.89 7.93
N SER A 133 5.18 -24.00 6.99
CA SER A 133 3.75 -24.02 7.35
C SER A 133 3.34 -25.32 8.04
N GLU A 134 4.17 -26.35 7.97
CA GLU A 134 3.94 -27.65 8.60
C GLU A 134 4.46 -27.73 10.05
N ILE A 135 5.18 -26.69 10.51
CA ILE A 135 5.64 -26.58 11.90
C ILE A 135 4.43 -26.35 12.81
N ASN A 136 4.47 -26.89 14.03
CA ASN A 136 3.47 -26.56 15.04
C ASN A 136 3.65 -25.10 15.50
N PHE A 137 2.99 -24.19 14.77
CA PHE A 137 3.12 -22.75 14.93
C PHE A 137 2.77 -22.27 16.35
N GLU A 138 1.76 -22.87 16.99
CA GLU A 138 1.31 -22.49 18.34
C GLU A 138 2.37 -22.75 19.43
N GLU A 139 3.27 -23.69 19.21
CA GLU A 139 4.37 -24.01 20.14
C GLU A 139 5.61 -23.13 19.94
N GLN A 140 5.62 -22.30 18.89
CA GLN A 140 6.73 -21.42 18.57
C GLN A 140 6.69 -20.10 19.36
N SER A 141 7.86 -19.49 19.54
CA SER A 141 7.96 -18.12 20.06
C SER A 141 7.31 -17.12 19.10
N GLU A 142 6.79 -16.00 19.60
CA GLU A 142 6.22 -14.92 18.77
C GLU A 142 7.20 -14.44 17.67
N GLU A 143 8.50 -14.44 17.96
CA GLU A 143 9.56 -14.12 16.99
C GLU A 143 9.60 -15.15 15.85
N ASN A 144 9.60 -16.44 16.18
CA ASN A 144 9.59 -17.52 15.19
C ASN A 144 8.31 -17.51 14.36
N GLN A 145 7.16 -17.27 14.99
CA GLN A 145 5.86 -17.12 14.35
C GLN A 145 5.88 -16.00 13.29
N THR A 146 6.41 -14.83 13.66
CA THR A 146 6.59 -13.69 12.75
C THR A 146 7.47 -14.09 11.56
N LYS A 147 8.58 -14.78 11.82
CA LYS A 147 9.53 -15.20 10.79
C LYS A 147 8.96 -16.24 9.82
N ILE A 148 8.13 -17.19 10.29
CA ILE A 148 7.41 -18.13 9.41
C ILE A 148 6.55 -17.33 8.43
N LEU A 149 5.74 -16.40 8.95
CA LEU A 149 4.84 -15.59 8.13
C LEU A 149 5.60 -14.73 7.12
N GLU A 150 6.71 -14.12 7.52
CA GLU A 150 7.60 -13.38 6.61
C GLU A 150 8.15 -14.25 5.48
N ILE A 151 8.58 -15.47 5.77
CA ILE A 151 9.09 -16.41 4.76
C ILE A 151 7.98 -16.85 3.81
N LEU A 152 6.80 -17.23 4.33
CA LEU A 152 5.66 -17.62 3.49
C LEU A 152 5.23 -16.47 2.58
N GLU A 153 5.17 -15.25 3.12
CA GLU A 153 4.84 -14.04 2.39
C GLU A 153 5.90 -13.68 1.32
N GLN A 154 7.19 -13.83 1.63
CA GLN A 154 8.27 -13.74 0.64
C GLN A 154 8.03 -14.73 -0.50
N GLY A 155 7.70 -15.98 -0.17
CA GLY A 155 7.41 -17.04 -1.13
C GLY A 155 6.23 -16.70 -2.04
N VAL A 156 5.08 -16.32 -1.47
CA VAL A 156 3.89 -15.90 -2.23
C VAL A 156 4.19 -14.70 -3.12
N THR A 157 5.08 -13.80 -2.71
CA THR A 157 5.44 -12.65 -3.53
C THR A 157 6.40 -12.97 -4.67
N LEU A 158 7.29 -13.95 -4.49
CA LEU A 158 8.16 -14.45 -5.56
C LEU A 158 7.41 -15.35 -6.55
N PHE A 159 6.45 -16.13 -6.04
CA PHE A 159 5.65 -17.10 -6.79
C PHE A 159 4.15 -16.82 -6.60
N PRO A 160 3.65 -15.66 -7.07
CA PRO A 160 2.27 -15.24 -6.82
C PRO A 160 1.21 -16.13 -7.47
N ASN A 161 1.60 -16.97 -8.43
CA ASN A 161 0.71 -17.89 -9.12
C ASN A 161 0.67 -19.28 -8.47
N ASP A 162 1.45 -19.52 -7.42
CA ASP A 162 1.48 -20.80 -6.70
C ASP A 162 0.35 -20.84 -5.66
N ALA A 163 -0.73 -21.55 -5.98
CA ALA A 163 -1.90 -21.67 -5.13
C ALA A 163 -1.55 -22.37 -3.80
N ASP A 164 -0.82 -23.47 -3.85
CA ASP A 164 -0.50 -24.26 -2.65
C ASP A 164 0.30 -23.41 -1.63
N LEU A 165 1.24 -22.60 -2.11
CA LEU A 165 1.99 -21.67 -1.26
C LEU A 165 1.12 -20.55 -0.69
N ALA A 166 0.22 -19.99 -1.48
CA ALA A 166 -0.76 -19.01 -1.00
C ALA A 166 -1.69 -19.62 0.06
N MET A 167 -2.12 -20.86 -0.13
CA MET A 167 -2.96 -21.59 0.83
C MET A 167 -2.21 -21.90 2.12
N ALA A 168 -0.95 -22.34 2.03
CA ALA A 168 -0.09 -22.58 3.19
C ALA A 168 0.01 -21.34 4.09
N ARG A 169 0.15 -20.15 3.48
CA ARG A 169 0.13 -18.88 4.24
C ARG A 169 -1.22 -18.63 4.90
N ILE A 170 -2.32 -18.80 4.17
CA ILE A 170 -3.70 -18.64 4.67
C ILE A 170 -3.95 -19.57 5.86
N GLU A 171 -3.55 -20.84 5.77
CA GLU A 171 -3.74 -21.83 6.83
C GLU A 171 -2.98 -21.45 8.11
N VAL A 172 -1.74 -20.97 7.99
CA VAL A 172 -0.97 -20.47 9.12
C VAL A 172 -1.65 -19.26 9.75
N LEU A 173 -2.14 -18.30 8.95
CA LEU A 173 -2.86 -17.14 9.48
C LEU A 173 -4.16 -17.54 10.19
N ARG A 174 -4.92 -18.50 9.63
CA ARG A 174 -6.15 -19.05 10.23
C ARG A 174 -5.89 -19.78 11.54
N ALA A 175 -4.83 -20.57 11.62
CA ALA A 175 -4.43 -21.26 12.84
C ALA A 175 -4.24 -20.27 14.01
N ASN A 176 -3.76 -19.07 13.72
CA ASN A 176 -3.52 -18.01 14.70
C ASN A 176 -4.67 -17.02 14.87
N LYS A 177 -5.84 -17.32 14.26
CA LYS A 177 -7.01 -16.44 14.28
C LYS A 177 -6.70 -15.04 13.73
N GLN A 178 -5.70 -14.92 12.87
CA GLN A 178 -5.38 -13.70 12.12
C GLN A 178 -6.32 -13.59 10.92
N TRP A 179 -7.62 -13.54 11.20
CA TRP A 179 -8.67 -13.63 10.20
C TRP A 179 -8.60 -12.50 9.16
N ILE A 180 -8.27 -11.28 9.57
CA ILE A 180 -8.12 -10.17 8.63
C ILE A 180 -6.89 -10.34 7.73
N ASP A 181 -5.74 -10.74 8.27
CA ASP A 181 -4.54 -11.00 7.48
C ASP A 181 -4.76 -12.17 6.51
N SER A 182 -5.47 -13.22 6.94
CA SER A 182 -5.86 -14.36 6.10
C SER A 182 -6.81 -13.95 4.98
N SER A 183 -7.79 -13.11 5.31
CA SER A 183 -8.71 -12.53 4.34
C SER A 183 -7.98 -11.73 3.27
N ILE A 184 -6.99 -10.92 3.65
CA ILE A 184 -6.13 -10.15 2.75
C ILE A 184 -5.29 -11.07 1.86
N ALA A 185 -4.65 -12.09 2.45
CA ALA A 185 -3.86 -13.08 1.73
C ALA A 185 -4.68 -13.75 0.60
N ALA A 186 -5.91 -14.12 0.92
CA ALA A 186 -6.81 -14.76 -0.02
C ALA A 186 -7.27 -13.81 -1.15
N ARG A 187 -7.61 -12.55 -0.82
CA ARG A 187 -7.93 -11.53 -1.83
C ARG A 187 -6.76 -11.25 -2.76
N GLN A 188 -5.56 -11.09 -2.20
CA GLN A 188 -4.34 -10.84 -2.97
C GLN A 188 -4.14 -11.92 -4.03
N PHE A 189 -4.27 -13.21 -3.65
CA PHE A 189 -4.18 -14.30 -4.63
C PHE A 189 -5.24 -14.18 -5.72
N ALA A 190 -6.50 -13.93 -5.36
CA ALA A 190 -7.60 -13.80 -6.32
C ALA A 190 -7.38 -12.65 -7.32
N ILE A 191 -6.89 -11.49 -6.84
CA ILE A 191 -6.61 -10.30 -7.66
C ILE A 191 -5.42 -10.52 -8.57
N VAL A 192 -4.37 -11.19 -8.08
CA VAL A 192 -3.16 -11.48 -8.86
C VAL A 192 -3.38 -12.67 -9.83
N ASN A 193 -4.42 -13.47 -9.64
CA ASN A 193 -4.65 -14.66 -10.46
C ASN A 193 -6.10 -14.82 -10.97
N PRO A 194 -6.76 -13.81 -11.59
CA PRO A 194 -8.18 -13.83 -11.91
C PRO A 194 -8.63 -15.00 -12.82
N GLU A 195 -7.71 -15.53 -13.63
CA GLU A 195 -7.96 -16.66 -14.53
C GLU A 195 -7.65 -18.04 -13.90
N HIS A 196 -7.16 -18.07 -12.66
CA HIS A 196 -6.77 -19.31 -12.00
C HIS A 196 -8.02 -20.13 -11.60
N PRO A 197 -8.02 -21.48 -11.78
CA PRO A 197 -9.20 -22.30 -11.51
C PRO A 197 -9.75 -22.18 -10.08
N GLN A 198 -8.88 -21.87 -9.11
CA GLN A 198 -9.24 -21.76 -7.69
C GLN A 198 -9.66 -20.35 -7.24
N VAL A 199 -9.71 -19.32 -8.11
CA VAL A 199 -10.04 -17.94 -7.68
C VAL A 199 -11.29 -17.84 -6.82
N LYS A 200 -12.36 -18.56 -7.20
CA LYS A 200 -13.62 -18.56 -6.45
C LYS A 200 -13.48 -19.13 -5.04
N GLU A 201 -12.58 -20.10 -4.85
CA GLU A 201 -12.26 -20.67 -3.54
C GLU A 201 -11.57 -19.63 -2.66
N TYR A 202 -10.59 -18.91 -3.20
CA TYR A 202 -9.88 -17.85 -2.46
C TYR A 202 -10.79 -16.65 -2.16
N GLN A 203 -11.68 -16.28 -3.08
CA GLN A 203 -12.71 -15.25 -2.80
C GLN A 203 -13.62 -15.69 -1.66
N ALA A 204 -14.07 -16.95 -1.64
CA ALA A 204 -14.88 -17.46 -0.55
C ALA A 204 -14.14 -17.47 0.80
N ILE A 205 -12.85 -17.85 0.81
CA ILE A 205 -11.99 -17.78 1.99
C ILE A 205 -11.86 -16.34 2.48
N ALA A 206 -11.63 -15.39 1.57
CA ALA A 206 -11.51 -13.99 1.90
C ALA A 206 -12.77 -13.46 2.61
N ASP A 207 -13.95 -13.79 2.08
CA ASP A 207 -15.22 -13.35 2.64
C ASP A 207 -15.53 -14.04 3.97
N GLU A 208 -15.30 -15.36 4.06
CA GLU A 208 -15.48 -16.13 5.29
C GLU A 208 -14.62 -15.58 6.43
N ASP A 209 -13.33 -15.34 6.17
CA ASP A 209 -12.41 -14.87 7.21
C ASP A 209 -12.70 -13.42 7.60
N LEU A 210 -13.13 -12.58 6.66
CA LEU A 210 -13.58 -11.23 7.00
C LEU A 210 -14.82 -11.27 7.92
N ASP A 211 -15.75 -12.19 7.68
CA ASP A 211 -16.94 -12.35 8.52
C ASP A 211 -16.59 -12.93 9.90
N ARG A 212 -15.63 -13.86 9.98
CA ARG A 212 -15.08 -14.35 11.25
C ARG A 212 -14.44 -13.22 12.04
N PHE A 213 -13.60 -12.39 11.39
CA PHE A 213 -12.99 -11.21 12.01
C PHE A 213 -14.06 -10.27 12.62
N LYS A 214 -15.08 -9.91 11.84
CA LYS A 214 -16.20 -9.07 12.31
C LYS A 214 -16.96 -9.73 13.47
N GLY A 215 -17.17 -11.05 13.40
CA GLY A 215 -17.80 -11.84 14.45
C GLY A 215 -17.02 -11.88 15.76
N ASP A 216 -15.70 -12.04 15.68
CA ASP A 216 -14.79 -12.07 16.82
C ASP A 216 -14.72 -10.70 17.50
N ILE A 217 -14.63 -9.61 16.73
CA ILE A 217 -14.78 -8.25 17.25
C ILE A 217 -16.10 -8.13 18.02
N LYS A 218 -17.22 -8.46 17.37
CA LYS A 218 -18.55 -8.33 17.99
C LYS A 218 -18.65 -9.14 19.28
N THR A 219 -18.13 -10.37 19.31
CA THR A 219 -18.19 -11.27 20.47
C THR A 219 -17.28 -10.80 21.61
N GLN A 220 -16.04 -10.43 21.31
CA GLN A 220 -15.07 -9.93 22.29
C GLN A 220 -15.61 -8.71 23.04
N TYR A 221 -16.27 -7.80 22.32
CA TYR A 221 -16.86 -6.58 22.87
C TYR A 221 -18.20 -6.81 23.59
N ILE A 222 -18.95 -7.88 23.26
CA ILE A 222 -20.17 -8.30 23.98
C ILE A 222 -19.83 -9.04 25.30
N VAL A 223 -18.81 -9.92 25.31
CA VAL A 223 -18.52 -10.87 26.41
C VAL A 223 -17.71 -10.27 27.56
N THR A 224 -16.79 -9.32 27.31
CA THR A 224 -15.86 -8.78 28.33
C THR A 224 -16.48 -7.79 29.35
N GLY A 225 -17.80 -7.59 29.37
CA GLY A 225 -18.40 -6.64 30.32
C GLY A 225 -18.08 -5.17 30.02
N ALA A 226 -17.45 -4.87 28.87
CA ALA A 226 -17.56 -3.59 28.17
C ALA A 226 -19.00 -3.35 27.64
N GLY A 227 -19.91 -4.30 27.86
CA GLY A 227 -21.35 -4.22 27.59
C GLY A 227 -22.09 -3.10 28.31
N GLY A 228 -21.51 -2.42 29.30
CA GLY A 228 -22.11 -1.18 29.85
C GLY A 228 -22.06 -0.02 28.85
N ILE A 229 -20.99 0.06 28.04
CA ILE A 229 -20.78 1.13 27.06
C ILE A 229 -21.26 0.67 25.68
N LEU A 230 -20.88 -0.53 25.23
CA LEU A 230 -21.36 -1.11 23.97
C LEU A 230 -22.84 -1.49 23.99
N GLY A 231 -23.37 -1.92 25.13
CA GLY A 231 -24.82 -2.10 25.31
C GLY A 231 -25.57 -0.76 25.26
N GLY A 232 -24.95 0.34 25.69
CA GLY A 232 -25.46 1.70 25.48
C GLY A 232 -25.41 2.14 24.01
N ILE A 233 -24.39 1.73 23.25
CA ILE A 233 -24.19 2.07 21.83
C ILE A 233 -25.15 1.29 20.91
N LEU A 234 -25.34 -0.01 21.13
CA LEU A 234 -26.21 -0.85 20.31
C LEU A 234 -27.71 -0.71 20.67
N PHE A 235 -28.04 -0.30 21.90
CA PHE A 235 -29.43 -0.21 22.39
C PHE A 235 -29.86 1.20 22.86
N GLY A 236 -29.11 2.27 22.55
CA GLY A 236 -29.54 3.66 22.77
C GLY A 236 -29.46 4.18 24.22
N GLY A 237 -28.52 3.70 25.03
CA GLY A 237 -28.25 4.21 26.38
C GLY A 237 -27.35 5.45 26.37
N GLY A 238 -27.96 6.64 26.36
CA GLY A 238 -27.30 7.93 26.08
C GLY A 238 -26.20 8.40 27.04
N ASP A 239 -26.13 7.96 28.30
CA ASP A 239 -25.20 8.53 29.29
C ASP A 239 -23.81 7.86 29.35
N ALA A 240 -23.66 6.65 28.81
CA ALA A 240 -22.38 5.92 28.79
C ALA A 240 -21.51 6.25 27.56
N VAL A 241 -22.14 6.71 26.47
CA VAL A 241 -21.49 7.04 25.19
C VAL A 241 -20.61 8.29 25.31
N ALA A 242 -21.00 9.26 26.13
CA ALA A 242 -20.28 10.55 26.25
C ALA A 242 -18.99 10.49 27.09
N LYS A 243 -18.75 9.42 27.87
CA LYS A 243 -17.58 9.30 28.78
C LYS A 243 -16.50 8.32 28.30
N ALA A 244 -16.69 7.68 27.15
CA ALA A 244 -15.93 6.52 26.75
C ALA A 244 -14.80 6.78 25.74
N GLY A 245 -14.67 8.03 25.27
CA GLY A 245 -13.50 8.48 24.53
C GLY A 245 -13.17 7.66 23.27
N PRO A 246 -11.89 7.58 22.88
CA PRO A 246 -11.40 7.02 21.61
C PRO A 246 -11.56 5.52 21.45
N VAL A 247 -11.63 4.80 22.57
CA VAL A 247 -11.82 3.34 22.62
C VAL A 247 -13.18 2.94 22.03
N VAL A 248 -14.21 3.74 22.27
CA VAL A 248 -15.55 3.52 21.70
C VAL A 248 -15.59 3.79 20.22
N GLU A 249 -14.96 4.87 19.77
CA GLU A 249 -14.94 5.20 18.34
C GLU A 249 -14.12 4.21 17.53
N TYR A 250 -13.01 3.70 18.10
CA TYR A 250 -12.28 2.59 17.51
C TYR A 250 -13.13 1.32 17.39
N ALA A 251 -13.83 0.92 18.46
CA ALA A 251 -14.73 -0.23 18.40
C ALA A 251 -15.82 -0.04 17.32
N ARG A 252 -16.33 1.18 17.15
CA ARG A 252 -17.28 1.54 16.10
C ARG A 252 -16.68 1.47 14.69
N MET A 253 -15.43 1.90 14.50
CA MET A 253 -14.67 1.66 13.25
C MET A 253 -14.63 0.18 12.90
N LEU A 254 -14.19 -0.65 13.84
CA LEU A 254 -14.13 -2.09 13.59
C LEU A 254 -15.52 -2.69 13.28
N ILE A 255 -16.57 -2.24 13.96
CA ILE A 255 -17.95 -2.73 13.75
C ILE A 255 -18.53 -2.30 12.41
N ASP A 256 -18.32 -1.06 11.99
CA ASP A 256 -18.86 -0.55 10.72
C ASP A 256 -18.08 -1.08 9.50
N GLY A 257 -17.04 -1.87 9.74
CA GLY A 257 -16.22 -2.45 8.72
C GLY A 257 -15.35 -1.41 8.01
N GLU A 258 -14.70 -1.88 6.96
CA GLU A 258 -13.70 -1.14 6.23
C GLU A 258 -14.26 0.13 5.56
N SER A 259 -15.34 0.01 4.79
CA SER A 259 -15.97 1.13 4.10
C SER A 259 -16.52 2.18 5.08
N GLY A 260 -17.14 1.75 6.18
CA GLY A 260 -17.64 2.65 7.22
C GLY A 260 -16.52 3.40 7.95
N THR A 261 -15.42 2.71 8.23
CA THR A 261 -14.19 3.31 8.79
C THR A 261 -13.61 4.34 7.84
N GLY A 262 -13.45 3.98 6.57
CA GLY A 262 -12.98 4.85 5.50
C GLY A 262 -13.78 6.13 5.36
N LYS A 263 -15.10 5.99 5.25
CA LYS A 263 -16.02 7.13 5.12
C LYS A 263 -15.86 8.12 6.25
N ARG A 264 -15.78 7.65 7.49
CA ARG A 264 -15.54 8.58 8.60
C ARG A 264 -14.16 9.23 8.49
N LEU A 265 -13.12 8.49 8.14
CA LEU A 265 -11.74 9.02 8.10
C LEU A 265 -11.66 10.13 7.08
N ALA A 266 -12.25 9.91 5.91
CA ALA A 266 -12.38 10.92 4.87
C ALA A 266 -13.11 12.18 5.35
N GLU A 267 -14.24 12.08 6.08
CA GLU A 267 -14.92 13.27 6.62
C GLU A 267 -14.01 14.10 7.55
N GLY A 268 -13.17 13.43 8.33
CA GLY A 268 -12.13 14.11 9.13
C GLY A 268 -11.11 14.88 8.34
N TYR A 269 -10.52 14.21 7.34
CA TYR A 269 -9.55 14.85 6.47
C TYR A 269 -10.16 16.01 5.70
N LYS A 270 -11.40 15.88 5.25
CA LYS A 270 -12.12 16.95 4.54
C LYS A 270 -12.36 18.19 5.41
N GLU A 271 -12.44 18.05 6.74
CA GLU A 271 -12.56 19.17 7.67
C GLU A 271 -11.22 19.89 7.91
N GLU A 272 -10.09 19.19 7.79
CA GLU A 272 -8.77 19.74 8.10
C GLU A 272 -7.95 20.17 6.88
N LEU A 273 -8.13 19.49 5.76
CA LEU A 273 -7.38 19.72 4.53
C LEU A 273 -8.08 20.76 3.66
N GLU A 274 -7.28 21.62 3.03
CA GLU A 274 -7.78 22.53 1.99
C GLU A 274 -7.89 21.74 0.68
N LEU A 275 -9.11 21.45 0.24
CA LEU A 275 -9.35 20.73 -1.01
C LEU A 275 -9.46 21.68 -2.21
N ILE A 276 -8.98 21.24 -3.37
CA ILE A 276 -9.17 21.93 -4.65
C ILE A 276 -10.58 21.62 -5.17
N ASP A 277 -11.44 22.64 -5.20
CA ASP A 277 -12.78 22.58 -5.82
C ASP A 277 -12.73 23.12 -7.25
N GLU A 278 -12.02 22.40 -8.13
CA GLU A 278 -11.95 22.70 -9.57
C GLU A 278 -12.49 21.51 -10.38
N PRO A 279 -13.64 21.64 -11.06
CA PRO A 279 -14.31 20.52 -11.72
C PRO A 279 -13.44 19.77 -12.74
N VAL A 280 -12.65 20.48 -13.53
CA VAL A 280 -11.79 19.88 -14.57
C VAL A 280 -10.68 19.03 -13.95
N VAL A 281 -10.08 19.50 -12.85
CA VAL A 281 -9.02 18.76 -12.15
C VAL A 281 -9.63 17.54 -11.44
N HIS A 282 -10.79 17.72 -10.79
CA HIS A 282 -11.49 16.63 -10.13
C HIS A 282 -11.92 15.54 -11.11
N GLU A 283 -12.53 15.89 -12.25
CA GLU A 283 -12.96 14.91 -13.28
C GLU A 283 -11.77 14.14 -13.85
N TYR A 284 -10.63 14.79 -14.05
CA TYR A 284 -9.40 14.15 -14.51
C TYR A 284 -8.89 13.10 -13.51
N ILE A 285 -8.78 13.47 -12.23
CA ILE A 285 -8.30 12.57 -11.16
C ILE A 285 -9.29 11.43 -10.92
N ASP A 286 -10.59 11.75 -10.85
CA ASP A 286 -11.64 10.75 -10.67
C ASP A 286 -11.66 9.75 -11.83
N ARG A 287 -11.57 10.22 -13.09
CA ARG A 287 -11.48 9.32 -14.26
C ARG A 287 -10.35 8.31 -14.11
N ILE A 288 -9.12 8.77 -13.85
CA ILE A 288 -7.95 7.90 -13.68
C ILE A 288 -8.19 6.91 -12.54
N GLY A 289 -8.66 7.40 -11.40
CA GLY A 289 -8.89 6.61 -10.21
C GLY A 289 -9.95 5.52 -10.39
N GLN A 290 -11.13 5.87 -10.90
CA GLN A 290 -12.24 4.94 -11.14
C GLN A 290 -11.84 3.86 -12.15
N ASP A 291 -11.17 4.25 -13.22
CA ASP A 291 -10.73 3.35 -14.29
C ASP A 291 -9.73 2.30 -13.79
N ILE A 292 -8.78 2.71 -12.95
CA ILE A 292 -7.79 1.82 -12.33
C ILE A 292 -8.44 0.94 -11.25
N ALA A 293 -9.28 1.51 -10.37
CA ALA A 293 -9.94 0.77 -9.30
C ALA A 293 -10.82 -0.37 -9.83
N LYS A 294 -11.55 -0.13 -10.92
CA LYS A 294 -12.40 -1.14 -11.57
C LYS A 294 -11.64 -2.40 -12.01
N LEU A 295 -10.33 -2.29 -12.28
CA LEU A 295 -9.49 -3.42 -12.70
C LEU A 295 -8.92 -4.23 -11.54
N MET A 296 -9.00 -3.71 -10.31
CA MET A 296 -8.44 -4.34 -9.11
C MET A 296 -9.50 -5.03 -8.22
N GLY A 297 -10.79 -4.82 -8.51
CA GLY A 297 -11.92 -5.40 -7.77
C GLY A 297 -12.38 -4.53 -6.60
N ARG A 298 -12.99 -5.16 -5.59
CA ARG A 298 -13.68 -4.50 -4.45
C ARG A 298 -14.86 -3.62 -4.88
N ASP A 299 -15.76 -4.17 -5.70
CA ASP A 299 -16.94 -3.47 -6.20
C ASP A 299 -17.89 -2.99 -5.08
N GLU A 300 -17.73 -3.49 -3.84
CA GLU A 300 -18.45 -3.01 -2.67
C GLU A 300 -17.92 -1.68 -2.09
N PHE A 301 -16.75 -1.22 -2.55
CA PHE A 301 -16.20 0.08 -2.18
C PHE A 301 -16.78 1.20 -3.04
N GLU A 302 -17.05 2.32 -2.39
CA GLU A 302 -17.33 3.59 -3.06
C GLU A 302 -15.99 4.31 -3.19
N TYR A 303 -15.34 4.22 -4.35
CA TYR A 303 -14.08 4.92 -4.56
C TYR A 303 -14.33 6.42 -4.69
N GLU A 304 -13.60 7.22 -3.89
CA GLU A 304 -13.65 8.68 -3.92
C GLU A 304 -12.22 9.21 -3.96
N PHE A 305 -11.96 10.16 -4.87
CA PHE A 305 -10.64 10.74 -5.08
C PHE A 305 -10.69 12.24 -4.78
N TYR A 306 -9.80 12.70 -3.91
CA TYR A 306 -9.76 14.08 -3.46
C TYR A 306 -8.43 14.72 -3.81
N VAL A 307 -8.47 15.97 -4.26
CA VAL A 307 -7.27 16.76 -4.55
C VAL A 307 -7.03 17.73 -3.41
N VAL A 308 -5.89 17.58 -2.75
CA VAL A 308 -5.48 18.38 -1.60
C VAL A 308 -4.55 19.49 -2.08
N LYS A 309 -4.84 20.73 -1.70
CA LYS A 309 -4.00 21.88 -1.96
C LYS A 309 -2.80 21.89 -1.02
N ASP A 310 -1.76 21.21 -1.44
CA ASP A 310 -0.51 21.03 -0.72
C ASP A 310 0.63 20.85 -1.74
N ASP A 311 1.74 21.56 -1.56
CA ASP A 311 2.90 21.52 -2.45
C ASP A 311 3.83 20.33 -2.18
N ALA A 312 3.65 19.63 -1.06
CA ALA A 312 4.34 18.40 -0.77
C ALA A 312 3.95 17.31 -1.78
N PHE A 313 4.96 16.53 -2.20
CA PHE A 313 4.72 15.28 -2.90
C PHE A 313 4.16 14.25 -1.91
N ASN A 314 2.85 14.05 -1.94
CA ASN A 314 2.17 13.05 -1.14
C ASN A 314 0.88 12.57 -1.81
N ALA A 315 0.51 11.33 -1.52
CA ALA A 315 -0.81 10.76 -1.77
C ALA A 315 -1.02 9.64 -0.75
N PHE A 316 -2.28 9.38 -0.38
CA PHE A 316 -2.58 8.29 0.55
C PHE A 316 -3.98 7.73 0.32
N ALA A 317 -4.10 6.42 0.48
CA ALA A 317 -5.39 5.74 0.56
C ALA A 317 -5.82 5.46 2.00
N LEU A 318 -7.08 5.76 2.29
CA LEU A 318 -7.80 5.32 3.48
C LEU A 318 -8.58 4.03 3.18
N PRO A 319 -8.97 3.28 4.23
CA PRO A 319 -9.89 2.15 4.09
C PRO A 319 -11.10 2.47 3.19
N GLY A 320 -11.61 1.47 2.46
CA GLY A 320 -12.86 1.63 1.70
C GLY A 320 -12.78 2.52 0.47
N GLY A 321 -11.58 2.75 -0.08
CA GLY A 321 -11.39 3.38 -1.39
C GLY A 321 -11.37 4.91 -1.39
N LYS A 322 -11.05 5.56 -0.27
CA LYS A 322 -10.92 7.03 -0.21
C LYS A 322 -9.46 7.41 -0.44
N VAL A 323 -9.16 8.10 -1.53
CA VAL A 323 -7.78 8.42 -1.92
C VAL A 323 -7.60 9.92 -1.97
N PHE A 324 -6.55 10.42 -1.34
CA PHE A 324 -6.18 11.83 -1.29
C PHE A 324 -4.88 12.03 -2.05
N ILE A 325 -4.83 13.02 -2.93
CA ILE A 325 -3.68 13.31 -3.78
C ILE A 325 -3.31 14.78 -3.63
N ASN A 326 -2.09 15.06 -3.20
CA ASN A 326 -1.62 16.43 -3.07
C ASN A 326 -1.33 17.06 -4.44
N THR A 327 -1.57 18.36 -4.58
CA THR A 327 -1.21 19.10 -5.80
C THR A 327 0.27 19.00 -6.14
N GLY A 328 1.17 18.88 -5.15
CA GLY A 328 2.60 18.64 -5.34
C GLY A 328 2.87 17.33 -6.09
N ALA A 329 2.13 16.26 -5.80
CA ALA A 329 2.25 14.99 -6.51
C ALA A 329 1.78 15.09 -7.97
N ILE A 330 0.66 15.78 -8.21
CA ILE A 330 0.13 16.00 -9.57
C ILE A 330 1.09 16.88 -10.40
N LEU A 331 1.72 17.88 -9.78
CA LEU A 331 2.66 18.78 -10.45
C LEU A 331 4.03 18.15 -10.71
N ALA A 332 4.46 17.20 -9.87
CA ALA A 332 5.72 16.49 -10.01
C ALA A 332 5.69 15.42 -11.10
N ALA A 333 4.56 14.71 -11.26
CA ALA A 333 4.37 13.74 -12.32
C ALA A 333 4.56 14.39 -13.72
N LYS A 334 5.23 13.67 -14.63
CA LYS A 334 5.51 14.15 -16.00
C LYS A 334 4.48 13.65 -17.02
N SER A 335 3.69 12.65 -16.68
CA SER A 335 2.66 12.07 -17.56
C SER A 335 1.44 11.58 -16.78
N GLU A 336 0.32 11.37 -17.47
CA GLU A 336 -0.86 10.73 -16.89
C GLU A 336 -0.55 9.31 -16.42
N ALA A 337 0.31 8.57 -17.12
CA ALA A 337 0.71 7.22 -16.72
C ALA A 337 1.54 7.21 -15.42
N GLU A 338 2.41 8.21 -15.19
CA GLU A 338 3.10 8.37 -13.89
C GLU A 338 2.10 8.60 -12.76
N LEU A 339 1.14 9.52 -12.97
CA LEU A 339 0.09 9.80 -11.99
C LEU A 339 -0.85 8.62 -11.77
N ALA A 340 -1.22 7.91 -12.83
CA ALA A 340 -1.99 6.67 -12.76
C ALA A 340 -1.21 5.59 -12.01
N GLY A 341 0.12 5.56 -12.14
CA GLY A 341 1.01 4.71 -11.34
C GLY A 341 0.89 4.98 -9.84
N LEU A 342 0.95 6.25 -9.44
CA LEU A 342 0.73 6.68 -8.04
C LEU A 342 -0.66 6.28 -7.54
N ILE A 343 -1.70 6.64 -8.30
CA ILE A 343 -3.09 6.36 -7.92
C ILE A 343 -3.32 4.83 -7.86
N GLY A 344 -2.76 4.07 -8.80
CA GLY A 344 -2.85 2.62 -8.80
C GLY A 344 -2.13 1.97 -7.61
N HIS A 345 -1.01 2.53 -7.17
CA HIS A 345 -0.35 2.11 -5.94
C HIS A 345 -1.25 2.36 -4.71
N GLU A 346 -1.80 3.57 -4.56
CA GLU A 346 -2.71 3.90 -3.45
C GLU A 346 -3.99 3.06 -3.45
N VAL A 347 -4.62 2.88 -4.61
CA VAL A 347 -5.76 1.99 -4.78
C VAL A 347 -5.39 0.55 -4.42
N GLY A 348 -4.16 0.11 -4.73
CA GLY A 348 -3.61 -1.18 -4.30
C GLY A 348 -3.62 -1.36 -2.77
N HIS A 349 -3.21 -0.33 -2.01
CA HIS A 349 -3.30 -0.36 -0.55
C HIS A 349 -4.74 -0.47 -0.04
N ALA A 350 -5.69 0.25 -0.65
CA ALA A 350 -7.10 0.15 -0.30
C ALA A 350 -7.68 -1.23 -0.62
N VAL A 351 -7.41 -1.76 -1.82
CA VAL A 351 -7.94 -3.03 -2.31
C VAL A 351 -7.47 -4.20 -1.45
N LEU A 352 -6.21 -4.16 -1.02
CA LEU A 352 -5.59 -5.16 -0.14
C LEU A 352 -5.79 -4.86 1.35
N SER A 353 -6.61 -3.86 1.69
CA SER A 353 -6.97 -3.51 3.07
C SER A 353 -5.79 -3.21 3.99
N HIS A 354 -4.66 -2.72 3.45
CA HIS A 354 -3.44 -2.47 4.25
C HIS A 354 -3.68 -1.46 5.38
N GLY A 355 -4.38 -0.36 5.09
CA GLY A 355 -4.76 0.62 6.10
C GLY A 355 -5.69 0.04 7.17
N TYR A 356 -6.69 -0.75 6.75
CA TYR A 356 -7.65 -1.36 7.67
C TYR A 356 -7.02 -2.48 8.53
N GLN A 357 -6.08 -3.23 7.97
CA GLN A 357 -5.22 -4.18 8.69
C GLN A 357 -4.43 -3.44 9.79
N GLY A 358 -3.85 -2.29 9.47
CA GLY A 358 -3.14 -1.45 10.44
C GLY A 358 -4.02 -0.94 11.58
N ILE A 359 -5.31 -0.64 11.28
CA ILE A 359 -6.31 -0.28 12.28
C ILE A 359 -6.66 -1.49 13.15
N SER A 360 -6.92 -2.66 12.55
CA SER A 360 -7.40 -3.87 13.25
C SER A 360 -6.46 -4.44 14.32
N ARG A 361 -5.17 -4.09 14.26
CA ARG A 361 -4.14 -4.62 15.16
C ARG A 361 -4.21 -3.97 16.54
N ALA A 362 -4.11 -4.78 17.60
CA ALA A 362 -4.16 -4.34 18.99
C ALA A 362 -3.09 -3.29 19.36
N SER A 363 -1.98 -3.20 18.62
CA SER A 363 -0.98 -2.15 18.81
C SER A 363 -1.53 -0.73 18.57
N PHE A 364 -2.45 -0.57 17.63
CA PHE A 364 -3.13 0.71 17.41
C PHE A 364 -3.93 1.16 18.63
N PHE A 365 -4.59 0.22 19.31
CA PHE A 365 -5.31 0.48 20.55
C PHE A 365 -4.39 1.00 21.67
N ASN A 366 -3.20 0.41 21.81
CA ASN A 366 -2.20 0.84 22.79
C ASN A 366 -1.71 2.27 22.48
N SER A 367 -1.54 2.62 21.20
CA SER A 367 -1.22 3.98 20.78
C SER A 367 -2.35 4.96 21.11
N LEU A 368 -3.61 4.61 20.87
CA LEU A 368 -4.76 5.47 21.21
C LEU A 368 -4.85 5.76 22.72
N ASN A 369 -4.50 4.82 23.59
CA ASN A 369 -4.48 5.04 25.05
C ASN A 369 -3.48 6.12 25.48
N SER A 370 -2.37 6.32 24.75
CA SER A 370 -1.42 7.40 25.03
C SER A 370 -1.97 8.79 24.68
N PHE A 371 -2.87 8.89 23.70
CA PHE A 371 -3.51 10.15 23.33
C PHE A 371 -4.66 10.54 24.29
N VAL A 372 -5.26 9.58 24.99
CA VAL A 372 -6.32 9.82 26.00
C VAL A 372 -5.76 10.53 27.25
N THR A 373 -4.46 10.42 27.53
CA THR A 373 -3.84 11.04 28.69
C THR A 373 -3.48 12.52 28.49
N ASP A 374 -3.47 13.01 27.25
CA ASP A 374 -3.35 14.44 26.97
C ASP A 374 -4.72 15.11 27.00
N SER A 375 -4.83 16.16 27.82
CA SER A 375 -6.08 16.83 28.24
C SER A 375 -6.94 17.48 27.13
N THR A 376 -6.66 17.23 25.85
CA THR A 376 -7.34 17.85 24.70
C THR A 376 -8.45 17.01 24.09
N GLY A 377 -8.59 15.73 24.46
CA GLY A 377 -9.53 14.84 23.80
C GLY A 377 -9.06 14.49 22.39
N LEU A 378 -9.11 13.21 22.04
CA LEU A 378 -8.83 12.78 20.68
C LEU A 378 -10.00 13.19 19.79
N SER A 379 -9.76 14.18 18.92
CA SER A 379 -10.65 14.48 17.80
C SER A 379 -10.53 13.38 16.75
N TRP A 380 -11.58 13.26 15.93
CA TRP A 380 -11.58 12.41 14.76
C TRP A 380 -10.35 12.63 13.88
N SER A 381 -9.90 13.87 13.79
CA SER A 381 -8.70 14.23 13.07
C SER A 381 -7.38 13.74 13.65
N GLY A 382 -7.25 13.63 14.98
CA GLY A 382 -6.01 13.09 15.58
C GLY A 382 -5.82 11.61 15.25
N ILE A 383 -6.92 10.86 15.12
CA ILE A 383 -6.90 9.47 14.68
C ILE A 383 -6.57 9.37 13.19
N ALA A 384 -7.21 10.22 12.40
CA ALA A 384 -6.96 10.35 10.96
C ALA A 384 -5.47 10.62 10.72
N ALA A 385 -4.93 11.72 11.26
CA ALA A 385 -3.52 12.10 11.16
C ALA A 385 -2.55 10.96 11.53
N ASN A 386 -2.81 10.24 12.63
CA ASN A 386 -1.97 9.10 13.01
C ASN A 386 -1.96 7.98 11.97
N LEU A 387 -3.06 7.78 11.23
CA LEU A 387 -3.15 6.77 10.20
C LEU A 387 -2.45 7.19 8.91
N ALA A 388 -2.51 8.46 8.50
CA ALA A 388 -1.68 8.96 7.39
C ALA A 388 -0.20 8.79 7.70
N ASP A 389 0.23 9.07 8.93
CA ASP A 389 1.66 9.04 9.30
C ASP A 389 2.22 7.61 9.48
N LYS A 390 1.38 6.57 9.38
CA LYS A 390 1.81 5.19 9.59
C LYS A 390 2.49 4.63 8.35
N ALA A 391 3.76 4.26 8.51
CA ALA A 391 4.50 3.56 7.47
C ALA A 391 3.95 2.16 7.18
N TYR A 392 3.77 1.85 5.90
CA TYR A 392 3.50 0.50 5.43
C TYR A 392 4.76 -0.37 5.51
N SER A 393 4.57 -1.68 5.63
CA SER A 393 5.69 -2.61 5.58
C SER A 393 6.26 -2.67 4.15
N ARG A 394 7.55 -3.00 4.02
CA ARG A 394 8.20 -3.22 2.70
C ARG A 394 7.42 -4.20 1.81
N GLN A 395 6.72 -5.12 2.44
CA GLN A 395 5.92 -6.12 1.75
C GLN A 395 4.61 -5.54 1.23
N GLN A 396 3.89 -4.77 2.06
CA GLN A 396 2.67 -4.08 1.64
C GLN A 396 2.93 -3.14 0.46
N GLU A 397 4.06 -2.42 0.49
CA GLU A 397 4.53 -1.60 -0.63
C GLU A 397 4.70 -2.42 -1.92
N LYS A 398 5.38 -3.57 -1.81
CA LYS A 398 5.62 -4.45 -2.96
C LYS A 398 4.33 -5.05 -3.52
N GLN A 399 3.36 -5.37 -2.67
CA GLN A 399 2.05 -5.86 -3.09
C GLN A 399 1.24 -4.79 -3.83
N ALA A 400 1.23 -3.55 -3.31
CA ALA A 400 0.60 -2.41 -3.95
C ALA A 400 1.24 -2.10 -5.32
N ASP A 401 2.58 -2.18 -5.42
CA ASP A 401 3.32 -2.04 -6.67
C ASP A 401 2.91 -3.06 -7.74
N ILE A 402 2.80 -4.34 -7.35
CA ILE A 402 2.44 -5.44 -8.27
C ILE A 402 1.03 -5.22 -8.81
N VAL A 403 0.07 -4.98 -7.92
CA VAL A 403 -1.34 -4.82 -8.31
C VAL A 403 -1.53 -3.55 -9.11
N GLY A 404 -0.88 -2.44 -8.70
CA GLY A 404 -0.84 -1.17 -9.41
C GLY A 404 -0.34 -1.32 -10.85
N ALA A 405 0.88 -1.80 -11.04
CA ALA A 405 1.48 -1.95 -12.37
C ALA A 405 0.69 -2.90 -13.28
N ARG A 406 0.09 -3.96 -12.71
CA ARG A 406 -0.81 -4.84 -13.46
C ARG A 406 -2.04 -4.08 -13.97
N ALA A 407 -2.68 -3.26 -13.13
CA ALA A 407 -3.86 -2.51 -13.53
C ALA A 407 -3.53 -1.47 -14.61
N LEU A 408 -2.37 -0.79 -14.51
CA LEU A 408 -1.88 0.11 -15.57
C LEU A 408 -1.80 -0.63 -16.91
N ASN A 409 -1.12 -1.78 -16.92
CA ASN A 409 -0.99 -2.61 -18.13
C ASN A 409 -2.35 -3.08 -18.66
N ALA A 410 -3.27 -3.49 -17.77
CA ALA A 410 -4.60 -3.97 -18.15
C ALA A 410 -5.50 -2.86 -18.72
N TYR A 411 -5.40 -1.64 -18.18
CA TYR A 411 -6.11 -0.47 -18.69
C TYR A 411 -5.56 -0.01 -20.05
N GLY A 412 -4.25 -0.16 -20.25
CA GLY A 412 -3.54 0.29 -21.46
C GLY A 412 -2.73 1.57 -21.28
N TYR A 413 -2.45 1.97 -20.03
CA TYR A 413 -1.38 2.91 -19.72
C TYR A 413 -0.01 2.26 -19.93
N ALA A 414 1.02 3.08 -20.09
CA ALA A 414 2.40 2.64 -20.00
C ALA A 414 2.65 1.96 -18.64
N ALA A 415 2.94 0.66 -18.66
CA ALA A 415 3.07 -0.15 -17.45
C ALA A 415 4.23 0.26 -16.52
N ASP A 416 5.14 1.09 -17.01
CA ASP A 416 6.27 1.67 -16.27
C ASP A 416 5.96 3.02 -15.62
N GLY A 417 4.70 3.46 -15.59
CA GLY A 417 4.29 4.73 -14.98
C GLY A 417 4.79 4.93 -13.55
N LEU A 418 4.51 3.99 -12.63
CA LEU A 418 4.99 4.07 -11.24
C LEU A 418 6.52 4.05 -11.14
N ARG A 419 7.17 3.26 -12.00
CA ARG A 419 8.63 3.21 -12.08
C ARG A 419 9.23 4.54 -12.55
N ASN A 420 8.59 5.19 -13.53
CA ASN A 420 9.02 6.49 -14.05
C ASN A 420 8.78 7.59 -13.02
N LEU A 421 7.69 7.52 -12.26
CA LEU A 421 7.44 8.42 -11.15
C LEU A 421 8.55 8.34 -10.10
N PHE A 422 8.97 7.12 -9.69
CA PHE A 422 10.10 6.99 -8.76
C PHE A 422 11.39 7.59 -9.31
N GLN A 423 11.69 7.39 -10.59
CA GLN A 423 12.85 8.03 -11.20
C GLN A 423 12.71 9.56 -11.23
N THR A 424 11.52 10.08 -11.52
CA THR A 424 11.21 11.52 -11.48
C THR A 424 11.43 12.09 -10.08
N LEU A 425 11.05 11.36 -9.03
CA LEU A 425 11.30 11.75 -7.63
C LEU A 425 12.79 11.76 -7.30
N ASP A 426 13.53 10.73 -7.69
CA ASP A 426 14.97 10.64 -7.47
C ASP A 426 15.70 11.82 -8.13
N GLU A 427 15.33 12.16 -9.36
CA GLU A 427 15.87 13.31 -10.11
C GLU A 427 15.56 14.67 -9.45
N GLN A 428 14.43 14.79 -8.76
CA GLN A 428 14.02 16.01 -8.06
C GLN A 428 14.53 16.09 -6.61
N SER A 429 15.02 14.98 -6.05
CA SER A 429 15.46 14.90 -4.66
C SER A 429 16.88 15.46 -4.45
N GLU A 430 17.02 16.79 -4.38
CA GLU A 430 18.35 17.38 -4.21
C GLU A 430 18.87 17.35 -2.75
N ASN A 431 18.03 17.32 -1.71
CA ASN A 431 18.50 17.44 -0.31
C ASN A 431 17.63 16.78 0.79
N SER A 432 16.40 16.33 0.51
CA SER A 432 15.54 15.64 1.50
C SER A 432 14.59 14.67 0.80
N PRO A 433 14.32 13.48 1.38
CA PRO A 433 13.31 12.58 0.84
C PRO A 433 11.91 13.23 0.92
N PRO A 434 11.05 13.05 -0.10
CA PRO A 434 9.65 13.46 -0.04
C PRO A 434 8.92 12.91 1.18
N GLU A 435 7.89 13.62 1.65
CA GLU A 435 7.02 13.18 2.76
C GLU A 435 6.43 11.78 2.49
N TYR A 436 6.04 11.53 1.24
CA TYR A 436 5.62 10.21 0.75
C TYR A 436 6.55 9.06 1.14
N LEU A 437 7.88 9.26 1.14
CA LEU A 437 8.84 8.20 1.50
C LEU A 437 8.88 7.89 3.01
N SER A 438 8.26 8.72 3.84
CA SER A 438 8.13 8.46 5.28
C SER A 438 7.02 7.43 5.57
N THR A 439 5.95 7.45 4.78
CA THR A 439 4.80 6.54 4.88
C THR A 439 4.95 5.35 3.93
N HIS A 440 5.67 5.53 2.82
CA HIS A 440 5.99 4.52 1.81
C HIS A 440 7.52 4.30 1.75
N PRO A 441 8.12 3.66 2.77
CA PRO A 441 9.56 3.45 2.79
C PRO A 441 9.99 2.61 1.58
N SER A 442 10.95 3.13 0.81
CA SER A 442 11.50 2.39 -0.32
C SER A 442 12.03 1.03 0.15
N SER A 443 11.61 -0.04 -0.53
CA SER A 443 12.13 -1.40 -0.31
C SER A 443 13.54 -1.48 -0.90
N ASP A 444 13.98 -2.59 -1.50
CA ASP A 444 15.21 -2.59 -2.31
C ASP A 444 15.11 -1.56 -3.46
N ASN A 445 16.00 -1.57 -4.45
CA ASN A 445 15.86 -0.68 -5.62
C ASN A 445 14.51 -0.92 -6.36
N ARG A 446 13.43 -0.22 -5.95
CA ARG A 446 12.05 -0.39 -6.45
C ARG A 446 11.99 -0.16 -7.95
N VAL A 447 12.81 0.74 -8.48
CA VAL A 447 12.97 0.95 -9.92
C VAL A 447 13.42 -0.35 -10.58
N GLU A 448 14.56 -0.92 -10.18
CA GLU A 448 15.07 -2.19 -10.76
C GLU A 448 14.09 -3.35 -10.61
N TYR A 449 13.43 -3.45 -9.45
CA TYR A 449 12.40 -4.46 -9.22
C TYR A 449 11.19 -4.31 -10.16
N LEU A 450 10.67 -3.10 -10.33
CA LEU A 450 9.56 -2.83 -11.26
C LEU A 450 9.98 -3.09 -12.71
N GLU A 451 11.21 -2.74 -13.10
CA GLU A 451 11.77 -3.06 -14.41
C GLU A 451 11.79 -4.57 -14.64
N ALA A 452 12.33 -5.34 -13.68
CA ALA A 452 12.35 -6.80 -13.73
C ALA A 452 10.95 -7.40 -13.86
N MET A 453 9.97 -6.86 -13.12
CA MET A 453 8.58 -7.31 -13.12
C MET A 453 7.91 -7.05 -14.48
N ILE A 454 8.08 -5.85 -15.02
CA ILE A 454 7.54 -5.44 -16.32
C ILE A 454 8.10 -6.34 -17.43
N GLN A 455 9.42 -6.61 -17.41
CA GLN A 455 10.04 -7.52 -18.37
C GLN A 455 9.53 -8.96 -18.20
N LYS A 456 9.49 -9.48 -16.97
CA LYS A 456 9.07 -10.87 -16.68
C LYS A 456 7.65 -11.14 -17.14
N ASN A 457 6.74 -10.21 -16.88
CA ASN A 457 5.32 -10.37 -17.22
C ASN A 457 4.98 -9.91 -18.64
N GLY A 458 5.95 -9.37 -19.39
CA GLY A 458 5.72 -8.83 -20.73
C GLY A 458 4.76 -7.66 -20.75
N TYR A 459 4.74 -6.85 -19.67
CA TYR A 459 3.86 -5.69 -19.59
C TYR A 459 4.26 -4.62 -20.60
N ASN A 460 3.27 -4.00 -21.24
CA ASN A 460 3.52 -3.03 -22.30
C ASN A 460 3.87 -1.66 -21.71
N ARG A 461 5.17 -1.36 -21.71
CA ARG A 461 5.67 -0.02 -21.39
C ARG A 461 5.64 0.96 -22.57
N PHE A 462 5.31 0.53 -23.79
CA PHE A 462 5.18 1.39 -24.96
C PHE A 462 3.69 1.61 -25.27
N ALA A 463 2.98 2.14 -24.27
CA ALA A 463 1.55 2.38 -24.28
C ALA A 463 1.26 3.83 -23.85
N PHE A 464 -0.02 4.17 -23.67
CA PHE A 464 -0.47 5.54 -23.43
C PHE A 464 0.22 6.18 -22.21
N GLU A 465 0.85 7.33 -22.43
CA GLU A 465 1.48 8.16 -21.40
C GLU A 465 0.57 9.31 -20.95
N GLY A 466 -0.25 9.86 -21.84
CA GLY A 466 -1.17 10.97 -21.57
C GLY A 466 -0.45 12.30 -21.28
N VAL A 467 0.65 12.57 -21.96
CA VAL A 467 1.52 13.73 -21.66
C VAL A 467 0.82 15.06 -21.88
N LYS A 468 0.01 15.17 -22.94
CA LYS A 468 -0.62 16.44 -23.32
C LYS A 468 -1.68 16.88 -22.31
N GLU A 469 -2.67 16.01 -22.03
CA GLU A 469 -3.76 16.29 -21.10
C GLU A 469 -3.21 16.55 -19.70
N HIS A 470 -2.26 15.74 -19.24
CA HIS A 470 -1.61 15.93 -17.95
C HIS A 470 -0.93 17.31 -17.82
N ASN A 471 -0.22 17.75 -18.86
CA ASN A 471 0.41 19.08 -18.85
C ASN A 471 -0.61 20.24 -18.84
N GLU A 472 -1.77 20.07 -19.48
CA GLU A 472 -2.87 21.04 -19.40
C GLU A 472 -3.44 21.12 -17.96
N ILE A 473 -3.57 19.97 -17.28
CA ILE A 473 -3.97 19.90 -15.86
C ILE A 473 -2.93 20.55 -14.95
N ARG A 474 -1.63 20.28 -15.16
CA ARG A 474 -0.54 20.91 -14.39
C ARG A 474 -0.57 22.44 -14.51
N GLN A 475 -0.78 22.98 -15.71
CA GLN A 475 -0.92 24.43 -15.92
C GLN A 475 -2.16 25.01 -15.23
N ARG A 476 -3.28 24.28 -15.26
CA ARG A 476 -4.51 24.69 -14.55
C ARG A 476 -4.28 24.74 -13.04
N ILE A 477 -3.67 23.71 -12.46
CA ILE A 477 -3.33 23.67 -11.03
C ILE A 477 -2.36 24.81 -10.68
N ALA A 478 -1.29 25.01 -11.46
CA ALA A 478 -0.35 26.12 -11.25
C ALA A 478 -1.05 27.50 -11.25
N THR A 479 -2.05 27.68 -12.11
CA THR A 479 -2.87 28.89 -12.15
C THR A 479 -3.71 29.06 -10.88
N ILE A 480 -4.32 27.97 -10.38
CA ILE A 480 -5.12 27.98 -9.14
C ILE A 480 -4.24 28.29 -7.92
N LEU A 481 -3.01 27.77 -7.90
CA LEU A 481 -2.04 28.02 -6.82
C LEU A 481 -1.40 29.42 -6.90
N GLY A 482 -1.63 30.18 -7.98
CA GLY A 482 -1.08 31.51 -8.17
C GLY A 482 0.43 31.54 -8.47
N SER A 483 0.96 30.46 -9.05
CA SER A 483 2.38 30.25 -9.35
C SER A 483 2.76 30.56 -10.81
#